data_AF-A0A7X8EZM3-F1
#
_entry.id   AF-A0A7X8EZM3-F1
#
_cell.length_a   1.000
_cell.length_b   1.000
_cell.length_c   1.000
_cell.angle_alpha   90.00
_cell.angle_beta   90.00
_cell.angle_gamma   90.00
#
_symmetry.space_group_name_H-M   'P 1'
#
loop_
_entity.id
_entity.type
_entity.pdbx_description
1 polymer ?
#
loop_
_entity_poly.entity_id
_entity_poly.type
_entity_poly.pdbx_seq_one_letter_code
_entity_poly.pdbx_strand_id
1 'polypeptide(L)'
;MTEEKNTTPQHNEKPQPAPEQAAYTDKKESNPLAQLGVFAVVVAALIVFAIFHPRAALSVLLVAVGFGGVVMVHELGHFLVAKLGVIKVEAFSIGFPPVLLGIRKLKKGFRVRFLPRLGQPQQLEEGDSETEYQIGLVPLGGYVKMLGQSDSGAAERTDDPRSFQNRPTWIRIAVVAAGVTFNAIAAIVLFMA
;
A
#
# COMPACT_ATOMS: atom_id res chain seq x y z
N MET A 1 -64.94 29.16 42.61
CA MET A 1 -63.80 29.31 41.68
C MET A 1 -62.73 28.33 42.18
N THR A 2 -62.90 27.00 42.23
CA THR A 2 -63.15 26.03 41.13
C THR A 2 -62.27 26.37 39.92
N GLU A 3 -61.13 25.68 39.74
CA GLU A 3 -60.90 24.45 38.93
C GLU A 3 -59.76 24.86 37.95
N GLU A 4 -58.83 24.08 37.43
CA GLU A 4 -58.45 22.69 37.54
C GLU A 4 -57.05 22.58 36.88
N LYS A 5 -56.21 21.74 37.49
CA LYS A 5 -55.02 21.07 36.96
C LYS A 5 -55.06 20.80 35.44
N ASN A 6 -54.01 21.08 34.68
CA ASN A 6 -53.49 20.05 33.78
C ASN A 6 -52.05 20.25 33.29
N THR A 7 -51.28 19.19 33.52
CA THR A 7 -49.99 18.85 32.96
C THR A 7 -50.17 18.02 31.68
N THR A 8 -49.15 18.04 30.81
CA THR A 8 -48.76 16.97 29.83
C THR A 8 -49.39 17.02 28.41
N PRO A 9 -48.89 16.27 27.40
CA PRO A 9 -47.80 16.66 26.47
C PRO A 9 -48.15 16.41 24.97
N GLN A 10 -47.55 17.12 24.02
CA GLN A 10 -47.54 16.73 22.58
C GLN A 10 -46.31 17.39 21.93
N HIS A 11 -45.50 16.79 21.05
CA HIS A 11 -45.53 15.50 20.36
C HIS A 11 -44.09 15.23 19.88
N ASN A 12 -43.68 13.95 19.89
CA ASN A 12 -42.49 13.46 19.20
C ASN A 12 -42.59 13.74 17.70
N GLU A 13 -41.58 14.37 17.11
CA GLU A 13 -41.13 14.00 15.77
C GLU A 13 -39.61 13.80 15.80
N LYS A 14 -39.26 12.54 16.03
CA LYS A 14 -38.01 11.97 15.57
C LYS A 14 -37.98 12.16 14.04
N PRO A 15 -36.96 12.76 13.42
CA PRO A 15 -36.81 12.65 11.98
C PRO A 15 -36.57 11.17 11.65
N GLN A 16 -37.60 10.49 11.19
CA GLN A 16 -37.50 9.16 10.57
C GLN A 16 -36.79 9.33 9.22
N PRO A 17 -35.96 8.34 8.82
CA PRO A 17 -34.74 8.56 8.06
C PRO A 17 -35.04 8.94 6.61
N ALA A 18 -34.17 9.78 6.04
CA ALA A 18 -34.18 10.01 4.60
C ALA A 18 -34.03 8.65 3.86
N PRO A 19 -34.90 8.33 2.89
CA PRO A 19 -34.81 7.10 2.13
C PRO A 19 -33.73 7.21 1.06
N GLU A 20 -32.86 6.20 1.04
CA GLU A 20 -32.50 5.45 -0.16
C GLU A 20 -32.02 6.22 -1.39
N GLN A 21 -30.68 6.36 -1.52
CA GLN A 21 -29.92 6.08 -2.75
C GLN A 21 -28.53 5.57 -2.31
N ALA A 22 -28.31 4.26 -2.14
CA ALA A 22 -27.99 3.33 -3.21
C ALA A 22 -26.72 3.72 -3.99
N ALA A 23 -25.57 3.58 -3.34
CA ALA A 23 -24.33 3.13 -3.97
C ALA A 23 -23.34 2.65 -2.90
N TYR A 24 -23.77 1.71 -2.04
CA TYR A 24 -22.79 0.77 -1.49
C TYR A 24 -22.30 0.01 -2.72
N THR A 25 -21.16 0.42 -3.25
CA THR A 25 -20.55 -0.15 -4.43
C THR A 25 -20.52 -1.66 -4.22
N ASP A 26 -21.32 -2.37 -5.01
CA ASP A 26 -21.12 -3.78 -5.28
C ASP A 26 -19.65 -3.92 -5.64
N LYS A 27 -18.85 -4.36 -4.66
CA LYS A 27 -17.43 -4.61 -4.84
C LYS A 27 -17.38 -5.90 -5.62
N LYS A 28 -17.71 -5.81 -6.91
CA LYS A 28 -17.84 -6.89 -7.89
C LYS A 28 -16.81 -7.94 -7.51
N GLU A 29 -17.29 -9.01 -6.86
CA GLU A 29 -16.42 -10.11 -6.44
C GLU A 29 -15.77 -10.60 -7.73
N SER A 30 -14.51 -10.24 -7.92
CA SER A 30 -13.78 -10.59 -9.12
C SER A 30 -13.70 -12.11 -9.14
N ASN A 31 -14.34 -12.75 -10.12
CA ASN A 31 -14.39 -14.21 -10.17
C ASN A 31 -12.95 -14.76 -10.14
N PRO A 32 -12.55 -15.44 -9.06
CA PRO A 32 -11.16 -15.87 -8.89
C PRO A 32 -10.74 -16.85 -9.99
N LEU A 33 -11.69 -17.60 -10.56
CA LEU A 33 -11.44 -18.50 -11.70
C LEU A 33 -11.16 -17.74 -13.00
N ALA A 34 -11.84 -16.61 -13.23
CA ALA A 34 -11.59 -15.77 -14.40
C ALA A 34 -10.22 -15.09 -14.31
N GLN A 35 -9.84 -14.59 -13.13
CA GLN A 35 -8.51 -14.02 -12.89
C GLN A 35 -7.40 -15.07 -13.04
N LEU A 36 -7.63 -16.28 -12.53
CA LEU A 36 -6.68 -17.38 -12.70
C LEU A 36 -6.54 -17.78 -14.17
N GLY A 37 -7.65 -17.84 -14.92
CA GLY A 37 -7.64 -18.15 -16.35
C GLY A 37 -6.88 -17.11 -17.16
N VAL A 38 -7.13 -15.81 -16.92
CA VAL A 38 -6.39 -14.72 -17.57
C VAL A 38 -4.90 -14.77 -17.21
N PHE A 39 -4.57 -14.96 -15.94
CA PHE A 39 -3.19 -15.09 -15.49
C PHE A 39 -2.48 -16.27 -16.18
N ALA A 40 -3.12 -17.43 -16.27
CA ALA A 40 -2.58 -18.60 -16.93
C ALA A 40 -2.32 -18.36 -18.43
N VAL A 41 -3.22 -17.67 -19.14
CA VAL A 41 -3.04 -17.31 -20.55
C VAL A 41 -1.87 -16.36 -20.74
N VAL A 42 -1.73 -15.34 -19.89
CA VAL A 42 -0.60 -14.40 -19.94
C VAL A 42 0.71 -15.12 -19.69
N VAL A 43 0.79 -15.97 -18.65
CA VAL A 43 2.00 -16.75 -18.35
C VAL A 43 2.35 -17.68 -19.50
N ALA A 44 1.37 -18.38 -20.08
CA ALA A 44 1.60 -19.25 -21.23
C ALA A 44 2.12 -18.46 -22.44
N ALA A 45 1.55 -17.29 -22.74
CA ALA A 45 2.01 -16.42 -23.82
C ALA A 45 3.46 -15.93 -23.60
N LEU A 46 3.82 -15.57 -22.36
CA LEU A 46 5.18 -15.17 -22.00
C LEU A 46 6.18 -16.33 -22.14
N ILE A 47 5.78 -17.54 -21.75
CA ILE A 47 6.61 -18.75 -21.92
C ILE A 47 6.81 -19.05 -23.41
N VAL A 48 5.73 -19.05 -24.20
CA VAL A 48 5.78 -19.23 -25.65
C VAL A 48 6.70 -18.18 -26.28
N PHE A 49 6.52 -16.90 -25.94
CA PHE A 49 7.40 -15.82 -26.39
C PHE A 49 8.87 -16.08 -26.04
N ALA A 50 9.15 -16.49 -24.81
CA ALA A 50 10.52 -16.78 -24.35
C ALA A 50 11.17 -17.95 -25.11
N ILE A 51 10.38 -18.97 -25.45
CA ILE A 51 10.84 -20.13 -26.23
C ILE A 51 11.13 -19.73 -27.68
N PHE A 52 10.23 -18.98 -28.33
CA PHE A 52 10.38 -18.61 -29.73
C PHE A 52 11.33 -17.43 -29.96
N HIS A 53 11.53 -16.56 -28.97
CA HIS A 53 12.36 -15.35 -29.06
C HIS A 53 13.34 -15.22 -27.88
N PRO A 54 14.28 -16.16 -27.69
CA PRO A 54 15.10 -16.24 -26.48
C PRO A 54 16.00 -15.02 -26.27
N ARG A 55 16.54 -14.44 -27.34
CA ARG A 55 17.37 -13.22 -27.25
C ARG A 55 16.56 -12.01 -26.80
N ALA A 56 15.38 -11.82 -27.41
CA ALA A 56 14.49 -10.73 -27.03
C ALA A 56 13.98 -10.90 -25.59
N ALA A 57 13.63 -12.13 -25.20
CA ALA A 57 13.20 -12.44 -23.84
C ALA A 57 14.29 -12.15 -22.80
N LEU A 58 15.56 -12.48 -23.10
CA LEU A 58 16.68 -12.11 -22.23
C LEU A 58 16.84 -10.58 -22.14
N SER A 59 16.74 -9.86 -23.25
CA SER A 59 16.81 -8.39 -23.23
C SER A 59 15.68 -7.77 -22.40
N VAL A 60 14.44 -8.25 -22.58
CA VAL A 60 13.29 -7.82 -21.79
C VAL A 60 13.50 -8.11 -20.30
N LEU A 61 14.00 -9.31 -19.96
CA LEU A 61 14.31 -9.67 -18.57
C LEU A 61 15.37 -8.74 -17.98
N LEU A 62 16.46 -8.45 -18.71
CA LEU A 62 17.52 -7.55 -18.25
C LEU A 62 16.99 -6.12 -18.03
N VAL A 63 16.18 -5.61 -18.95
CA VAL A 63 15.52 -4.30 -18.79
C VAL A 63 14.60 -4.30 -17.57
N ALA A 64 13.82 -5.37 -17.38
CA ALA A 64 12.90 -5.50 -16.26
C ALA A 64 13.64 -5.55 -14.91
N VAL A 65 14.77 -6.26 -14.84
CA VAL A 65 15.66 -6.29 -13.66
C VAL A 65 16.28 -4.92 -13.41
N GLY A 66 16.81 -4.26 -14.45
CA GLY A 66 17.39 -2.92 -14.32
C GLY A 66 16.38 -1.88 -13.85
N PHE A 67 15.20 -1.85 -14.48
CA PHE A 67 14.09 -0.99 -14.07
C PHE A 67 13.61 -1.30 -12.65
N GLY A 68 13.46 -2.59 -12.30
CA GLY A 68 13.13 -3.02 -10.95
C GLY A 68 14.15 -2.55 -9.91
N GLY A 69 15.44 -2.58 -10.24
CA GLY A 69 16.51 -2.03 -9.41
C GLY A 69 16.39 -0.52 -9.21
N VAL A 70 16.12 0.23 -10.28
CA VAL A 70 15.88 1.69 -10.20
C VAL A 70 14.67 2.02 -9.31
N VAL A 71 13.57 1.29 -9.46
CA VAL A 71 12.40 1.45 -8.57
C VAL A 71 12.76 1.07 -7.14
N MET A 72 13.53 0.01 -6.91
CA MET A 72 13.96 -0.38 -5.56
C MET A 72 14.75 0.72 -4.84
N VAL A 73 15.70 1.34 -5.55
CA VAL A 73 16.49 2.46 -5.00
C VAL A 73 15.60 3.68 -4.74
N HIS A 74 14.63 3.95 -5.60
CA HIS A 74 13.65 5.02 -5.42
C HIS A 74 12.85 4.85 -4.12
N GLU A 75 12.26 3.66 -3.94
CA GLU A 75 11.50 3.30 -2.74
C GLU A 75 12.38 3.33 -1.48
N LEU A 76 13.63 2.87 -1.59
CA LEU A 76 14.59 2.96 -0.49
C LEU A 76 14.84 4.42 -0.06
N GLY A 77 14.94 5.35 -1.00
CA GLY A 77 15.08 6.78 -0.71
C GLY A 77 13.93 7.31 0.12
N HIS A 78 12.69 7.05 -0.30
CA HIS A 78 11.48 7.41 0.47
C HIS A 78 11.52 6.80 1.87
N PHE A 79 11.82 5.50 1.98
CA PHE A 79 11.87 4.78 3.24
C PHE A 79 12.87 5.38 4.24
N LEU A 80 14.11 5.62 3.79
CA LEU A 80 15.18 6.12 4.65
C LEU A 80 14.86 7.52 5.17
N VAL A 81 14.44 8.43 4.29
CA VAL A 81 14.13 9.80 4.69
C VAL A 81 12.86 9.85 5.55
N ALA A 82 11.88 8.98 5.30
CA ALA A 82 10.69 8.87 6.16
C ALA A 82 11.08 8.43 7.58
N LYS A 83 11.95 7.43 7.72
CA LYS A 83 12.46 6.98 9.03
C LYS A 83 13.27 8.07 9.74
N LEU A 84 14.09 8.82 9.02
CA LEU A 84 14.83 9.97 9.56
C LEU A 84 13.90 11.11 10.00
N GLY A 85 12.82 11.35 9.24
CA GLY A 85 11.76 12.30 9.58
C GLY A 85 10.83 11.82 10.70
N VAL A 86 11.11 10.66 11.31
CA VAL A 86 10.32 10.04 12.38
C VAL A 86 8.87 9.75 11.93
N ILE A 87 8.68 9.51 10.63
CA ILE A 87 7.39 9.10 10.06
C ILE A 87 7.25 7.58 10.26
N LYS A 88 6.06 7.15 10.69
CA LYS A 88 5.77 5.72 10.84
C LYS A 88 5.62 5.10 9.45
N VAL A 89 6.50 4.15 9.14
CA VAL A 89 6.44 3.36 7.92
C VAL A 89 5.81 2.01 8.23
N GLU A 90 4.60 1.77 7.76
CA GLU A 90 3.84 0.55 8.05
C GLU A 90 4.41 -0.67 7.32
N ALA A 91 4.82 -0.51 6.05
CA ALA A 91 5.53 -1.55 5.31
C ALA A 91 6.61 -0.99 4.39
N PHE A 92 7.64 -1.81 4.23
CA PHE A 92 8.64 -1.69 3.18
C PHE A 92 8.69 -3.04 2.44
N SER A 93 8.30 -3.05 1.16
CA SER A 93 8.26 -4.28 0.36
C SER A 93 9.31 -4.26 -0.73
N ILE A 94 10.09 -5.35 -0.80
CA ILE A 94 10.93 -5.68 -1.94
C ILE A 94 10.11 -6.58 -2.85
N GLY A 95 9.72 -6.08 -4.01
CA GLY A 95 8.78 -6.74 -4.92
C GLY A 95 7.34 -6.31 -4.68
N PHE A 96 6.51 -6.50 -5.70
CA PHE A 96 5.08 -6.22 -5.64
C PHE A 96 4.28 -7.42 -5.12
N PRO A 97 3.08 -7.18 -4.54
CA PRO A 97 2.13 -8.21 -4.17
C PRO A 97 1.90 -9.26 -5.27
N PRO A 98 1.54 -10.51 -4.93
CA PRO A 98 1.28 -11.02 -3.57
C PRO A 98 2.56 -11.14 -2.72
N VAL A 99 2.50 -10.69 -1.46
CA VAL A 99 3.61 -10.83 -0.50
C VAL A 99 3.82 -12.30 -0.12
N LEU A 100 5.02 -12.82 -0.37
CA LEU A 100 5.46 -14.17 -0.02
C LEU A 100 5.90 -14.24 1.43
N LEU A 101 6.77 -13.32 1.84
CA LEU A 101 7.33 -13.27 3.19
C LEU A 101 7.13 -11.87 3.78
N GLY A 102 6.66 -11.80 5.02
CA GLY A 102 6.57 -10.56 5.79
C GLY A 102 7.16 -10.75 7.18
N ILE A 103 8.14 -9.94 7.56
CA ILE A 103 8.73 -9.95 8.91
C ILE A 103 8.35 -8.64 9.59
N ARG A 104 7.63 -8.74 10.70
CA ARG A 104 7.19 -7.59 11.50
C ARG A 104 7.76 -7.66 12.90
N LYS A 105 8.30 -6.54 13.39
CA LYS A 105 8.72 -6.38 14.79
C LYS A 105 7.52 -5.95 15.65
N LEU A 106 7.23 -6.71 16.70
CA LEU A 106 6.20 -6.40 17.72
C LEU A 106 6.88 -6.01 19.05
N LYS A 107 6.13 -5.38 19.95
CA LYS A 107 6.62 -4.99 21.29
C LYS A 107 7.19 -6.15 22.12
N LYS A 108 6.70 -7.38 21.90
CA LYS A 108 7.09 -8.58 22.65
C LYS A 108 7.64 -9.71 21.75
N GLY A 109 8.12 -9.41 20.54
CA GLY A 109 8.70 -10.43 19.65
C GLY A 109 8.69 -10.07 18.16
N PHE A 110 8.80 -11.09 17.30
CA PHE A 110 8.68 -10.95 15.85
C PHE A 110 7.53 -11.81 15.33
N ARG A 111 6.77 -11.30 14.36
CA ARG A 111 5.74 -12.04 13.63
C ARG A 111 6.24 -12.25 12.21
N VAL A 112 6.30 -13.50 11.78
CA VAL A 112 6.64 -13.85 10.40
C VAL A 112 5.39 -14.35 9.70
N ARG A 113 5.13 -13.83 8.49
CA ARG A 113 4.03 -14.19 7.61
C ARG A 113 4.62 -14.86 6.37
N PHE A 114 4.31 -16.14 6.17
CA PHE A 114 5.01 -16.97 5.17
C PHE A 114 4.27 -17.26 3.86
N LEU A 115 3.08 -16.70 3.61
CA LEU A 115 2.34 -16.97 2.37
C LEU A 115 1.31 -15.85 2.12
N PRO A 116 0.95 -15.55 0.86
CA PRO A 116 -0.17 -14.65 0.58
C PRO A 116 -1.49 -15.30 0.98
N ARG A 117 -2.34 -14.56 1.69
CA ARG A 117 -3.75 -14.93 1.84
C ARG A 117 -4.48 -14.60 0.55
N LEU A 118 -4.60 -15.59 -0.34
CA LEU A 118 -5.32 -15.47 -1.60
C LEU A 118 -6.77 -15.01 -1.33
N GLY A 119 -7.17 -13.87 -1.88
CA GLY A 119 -8.54 -13.34 -1.76
C GLY A 119 -8.82 -12.42 -0.56
N GLN A 120 -7.87 -12.21 0.37
CA GLN A 120 -7.99 -11.15 1.37
C GLN A 120 -7.23 -9.91 0.88
N PRO A 121 -7.83 -8.70 0.89
CA PRO A 121 -7.08 -7.49 0.59
C PRO A 121 -5.90 -7.43 1.55
N GLN A 122 -4.71 -7.13 1.00
CA GLN A 122 -3.45 -7.14 1.73
C GLN A 122 -3.37 -5.90 2.64
N GLN A 123 -4.31 -5.81 3.58
CA GLN A 123 -4.36 -4.77 4.58
C GLN A 123 -3.29 -5.10 5.61
N LEU A 124 -2.27 -4.25 5.67
CA LEU A 124 -1.38 -4.25 6.82
C LEU A 124 -2.25 -3.96 8.03
N GLU A 125 -2.24 -4.85 9.03
CA GLU A 125 -2.94 -4.55 10.27
C GLU A 125 -2.35 -3.28 10.87
N GLU A 126 -3.19 -2.25 10.96
CA GLU A 126 -2.88 -0.99 11.59
C GLU A 126 -2.68 -1.25 13.08
N GLY A 127 -1.47 -1.00 13.57
CA GLY A 127 -1.10 -1.40 14.91
C GLY A 127 0.24 -0.81 15.34
N ASP A 128 0.55 -0.93 16.62
CA ASP A 128 1.69 -0.32 17.30
C ASP A 128 3.06 -0.95 16.96
N SER A 129 3.16 -1.57 15.79
CA SER A 129 4.41 -2.11 15.23
C SER A 129 5.12 -1.06 14.38
N GLU A 130 6.45 -1.11 14.38
CA GLU A 130 7.28 -0.08 13.73
C GLU A 130 7.29 -0.16 12.20
N THR A 131 7.63 -1.31 11.61
CA THR A 131 7.65 -1.55 10.16
C THR A 131 7.57 -3.05 9.88
N GLU A 132 6.78 -3.42 8.87
CA GLU A 132 6.79 -4.77 8.31
C GLU A 132 7.64 -4.80 7.03
N TYR A 133 8.71 -5.59 7.05
CA TYR A 133 9.58 -5.82 5.89
C TYR A 133 9.02 -6.98 5.08
N GLN A 134 8.81 -6.77 3.78
CA GLN A 134 8.08 -7.70 2.92
C GLN A 134 8.90 -8.09 1.70
N ILE A 135 8.67 -9.31 1.22
CA ILE A 135 9.17 -9.83 -0.04
C ILE A 135 7.96 -10.21 -0.88
N GLY A 136 7.72 -9.45 -1.95
CA GLY A 136 6.69 -9.66 -2.95
C GLY A 136 7.08 -10.73 -3.98
N LEU A 137 6.06 -11.35 -4.59
CA LEU A 137 6.25 -12.34 -5.64
C LEU A 137 6.84 -11.74 -6.92
N VAL A 138 6.43 -10.51 -7.28
CA VAL A 138 6.85 -9.87 -8.53
C VAL A 138 8.09 -9.02 -8.25
N PRO A 139 9.28 -9.38 -8.76
CA PRO A 139 10.54 -8.72 -8.39
C PRO A 139 10.77 -7.35 -9.06
N LEU A 140 9.74 -6.77 -9.70
CA LEU A 140 9.85 -5.58 -10.54
C LEU A 140 9.70 -4.27 -9.76
N GLY A 141 10.48 -4.08 -8.69
CA GLY A 141 10.40 -2.87 -7.85
C GLY A 141 9.89 -3.20 -6.46
N GLY A 142 9.14 -2.31 -5.82
CA GLY A 142 8.70 -2.43 -4.44
C GLY A 142 7.71 -1.33 -4.07
N TYR A 143 7.40 -1.20 -2.78
CA TYR A 143 6.61 -0.07 -2.29
C TYR A 143 6.91 0.26 -0.83
N VAL A 144 6.72 1.54 -0.47
CA VAL A 144 6.76 2.03 0.91
C VAL A 144 5.39 2.53 1.32
N LYS A 145 4.79 1.90 2.34
CA LYS A 145 3.54 2.37 2.92
C LYS A 145 3.80 3.19 4.18
N MET A 146 3.43 4.47 4.16
CA MET A 146 3.59 5.41 5.28
C MET A 146 2.25 5.68 5.95
N LEU A 147 2.27 5.85 7.28
CA LEU A 147 1.07 6.22 8.04
C LEU A 147 0.56 7.59 7.57
N GLY A 148 -0.74 7.70 7.28
CA GLY A 148 -1.36 8.94 6.80
C GLY A 148 -1.06 9.29 5.33
N GLN A 149 -0.36 8.43 4.60
CA GLN A 149 -0.24 8.50 3.14
C GLN A 149 -1.10 7.41 2.50
N SER A 150 -2.01 7.79 1.61
CA SER A 150 -2.80 6.86 0.82
C SER A 150 -2.39 6.95 -0.64
N ASP A 151 -2.04 5.81 -1.23
CA ASP A 151 -1.68 5.74 -2.66
C ASP A 151 -2.90 5.46 -3.56
N SER A 152 -4.09 5.20 -2.99
CA SER A 152 -5.28 4.76 -3.76
C SER A 152 -6.64 5.24 -3.20
N GLY A 153 -6.69 6.32 -2.42
CA GLY A 153 -7.94 6.87 -1.88
C GLY A 153 -7.75 8.10 -0.99
N ALA A 154 -8.82 8.56 -0.33
CA ALA A 154 -8.72 9.63 0.65
C ALA A 154 -7.87 9.16 1.85
N ALA A 155 -6.78 9.86 2.12
CA ALA A 155 -5.92 9.53 3.24
C ALA A 155 -6.71 9.64 4.54
N GLU A 156 -6.75 8.57 5.31
CA GLU A 156 -7.36 8.59 6.63
C GLU A 156 -6.53 9.55 7.49
N ARG A 157 -7.14 10.69 7.84
CA ARG A 157 -6.52 11.65 8.74
C ARG A 157 -6.46 11.00 10.11
N THR A 158 -5.25 10.66 10.52
CA THR A 158 -4.94 10.15 11.84
C THR A 158 -4.26 11.24 12.66
N ASP A 159 -4.58 11.31 13.94
CA ASP A 159 -4.00 12.28 14.88
C ASP A 159 -2.60 11.86 15.38
N ASP A 160 -2.06 10.70 14.94
CA ASP A 160 -0.72 10.25 15.33
C ASP A 160 0.36 11.28 14.88
N PRO A 161 1.19 11.83 15.78
CA PRO A 161 2.26 12.77 15.43
C PRO A 161 3.29 12.21 14.43
N ARG A 162 3.38 10.88 14.31
CA ARG A 162 4.25 10.17 13.35
C ARG A 162 3.58 9.95 12.00
N SER A 163 2.36 10.42 11.80
CA SER A 163 1.69 10.48 10.50
C SER A 163 2.43 11.40 9.53
N PHE A 164 2.54 10.98 8.27
CA PHE A 164 3.13 11.79 7.21
C PHE A 164 2.49 13.18 7.12
N GLN A 165 1.16 13.28 7.31
CA GLN A 165 0.44 14.56 7.22
C GLN A 165 0.70 15.50 8.39
N ASN A 166 1.02 14.95 9.56
CA ASN A 166 1.25 15.72 10.79
C ASN A 166 2.69 16.22 10.89
N ARG A 167 3.56 15.87 9.92
CA ARG A 167 4.92 16.38 9.85
C ARG A 167 4.99 17.75 9.18
N PRO A 168 5.99 18.59 9.58
CA PRO A 168 6.31 19.82 8.87
C PRO A 168 6.43 19.60 7.37
N THR A 169 5.90 20.53 6.58
CA THR A 169 5.85 20.41 5.11
C THR A 169 7.21 20.18 4.48
N TRP A 170 8.28 20.73 5.05
CA TRP A 170 9.63 20.52 4.53
C TRP A 170 10.12 19.07 4.68
N ILE A 171 9.73 18.36 5.76
CA ILE A 171 10.03 16.92 5.92
C ILE A 171 9.27 16.12 4.87
N ARG A 172 8.01 16.46 4.66
CA ARG A 172 7.17 15.80 3.65
C ARG A 172 7.73 15.97 2.24
N ILE A 173 8.17 17.19 1.91
CA ILE A 173 8.84 17.49 0.65
C ILE A 173 10.15 16.70 0.54
N ALA A 174 10.96 16.67 1.60
CA ALA A 174 12.21 15.91 1.61
C ALA A 174 11.98 14.42 1.38
N VAL A 175 10.95 13.82 2.00
CA VAL A 175 10.58 12.42 1.78
C VAL A 175 10.18 12.19 0.33
N VAL A 176 9.33 13.03 -0.26
CA VAL A 176 8.90 12.89 -1.66
C VAL A 176 10.07 13.10 -2.64
N ALA A 177 10.97 14.04 -2.37
CA ALA A 177 12.16 14.27 -3.19
C ALA A 177 13.22 13.17 -3.05
N ALA A 178 13.19 12.41 -1.95
CA ALA A 178 14.20 11.40 -1.65
C ALA A 178 14.28 10.30 -2.71
N GLY A 179 13.15 9.84 -3.25
CA GLY A 179 13.15 8.76 -4.24
C GLY A 179 13.93 9.12 -5.50
N VAL A 180 13.72 10.32 -6.04
CA VAL A 180 14.46 10.78 -7.24
C VAL A 180 15.93 11.07 -6.89
N THR A 181 16.18 11.68 -5.73
CA THR A 181 17.55 11.98 -5.27
C THR A 181 18.39 10.71 -5.14
N PHE A 182 17.84 9.64 -4.56
CA PHE A 182 18.55 8.38 -4.41
C PHE A 182 18.84 7.70 -5.75
N ASN A 183 17.92 7.80 -6.72
CA ASN A 183 18.18 7.32 -8.08
C ASN A 183 19.31 8.08 -8.75
N ALA A 184 19.38 9.41 -8.59
CA ALA A 184 20.47 10.22 -9.12
C ALA A 184 21.81 9.83 -8.47
N ILE A 185 21.84 9.62 -7.16
CA ILE A 185 23.03 9.13 -6.44
C ILE A 185 23.44 7.75 -6.96
N ALA A 186 22.51 6.80 -7.08
CA ALA A 186 22.81 5.48 -7.60
C ALA A 186 23.34 5.52 -9.04
N ALA A 187 22.80 6.39 -9.89
CA ALA A 187 23.33 6.59 -11.24
C ALA A 187 24.77 7.10 -11.19
N ILE A 188 25.07 8.13 -10.38
CA ILE A 188 26.44 8.63 -10.23
C ILE A 188 27.38 7.51 -9.77
N VAL A 189 26.99 6.74 -8.76
CA VAL A 189 27.81 5.63 -8.25
C VAL A 189 28.01 4.56 -9.32
N LEU A 190 26.96 4.13 -10.03
CA LEU A 190 27.04 3.04 -11.01
C LEU A 190 27.82 3.42 -12.27
N PHE A 191 27.78 4.69 -12.69
CA PHE A 191 28.45 5.15 -13.91
C PHE A 191 29.84 5.76 -13.67
N MET A 192 30.18 6.12 -12.43
CA MET A 192 31.51 6.66 -12.08
C MET A 192 32.39 5.71 -11.25
N ALA A 193 31.85 4.60 -10.73
CA ALA A 193 32.65 3.51 -10.14
C ALA A 193 33.18 2.57 -11.23
#